data_AF-A0A9P6E2K8-F1
#
_entry.id   AF-A0A9P6E2K8-F1
#
_cell.length_a   1.000
_cell.length_b   1.000
_cell.length_c   1.000
_cell.angle_alpha   90.00
_cell.angle_beta   90.00
_cell.angle_gamma   90.00
#
_symmetry.space_group_name_H-M   'P 1'
#
loop_
_entity.id
_entity.type
_entity.pdbx_description
1 polymer ?
#
loop_
_entity_poly.entity_id
_entity_poly.type
_entity_poly.pdbx_seq_one_letter_code
_entity_poly.pdbx_strand_id
1 'polypeptide(L)'
;MLFDDTSVSFVGRWAYHLDPLITNKFHSFHGTNHSGDFASLNFTGTSVDVFGIGGPHNGQYNVTLDGQTSTHDGQIAAEQVLLFSQQGG
;
A
#
# COMPACT_ATOMS: atom_id res chain seq x y z
N MET A 1 -14.45 -5.84 -1.60
CA MET A 1 -13.88 -7.18 -1.30
C MET A 1 -12.61 -6.93 -0.48
N LEU A 2 -12.39 -7.65 0.62
CA LEU A 2 -11.15 -7.53 1.40
C LEU A 2 -10.15 -8.53 0.82
N PHE A 3 -9.01 -8.06 0.32
CA PHE A 3 -7.91 -8.93 -0.08
C PHE A 3 -7.07 -9.27 1.14
N ASP A 4 -6.82 -10.56 1.34
CA ASP A 4 -5.74 -11.01 2.22
C ASP A 4 -4.40 -10.70 1.55
N ASP A 5 -3.38 -10.32 2.31
CA ASP A 5 -2.08 -9.90 1.77
C ASP A 5 -1.34 -11.06 1.07
N THR A 6 -1.76 -12.30 1.32
CA THR A 6 -1.32 -13.50 0.59
C THR A 6 -1.63 -13.47 -0.90
N SER A 7 -2.57 -12.62 -1.34
CA SER A 7 -2.87 -12.39 -2.77
C SER A 7 -1.97 -11.34 -3.43
N VAL A 8 -1.15 -10.63 -2.64
CA VAL A 8 -0.26 -9.57 -3.09
C VAL A 8 1.14 -10.12 -3.31
N SER A 9 1.69 -9.91 -4.51
CA SER A 9 3.09 -10.23 -4.81
C SER A 9 3.99 -9.06 -4.42
N PHE A 10 4.85 -9.27 -3.42
CA PHE A 10 5.88 -8.31 -3.00
C PHE A 10 7.21 -8.64 -3.68
N VAL A 11 7.69 -7.75 -4.55
CA VAL A 11 8.95 -7.92 -5.29
C VAL A 11 9.98 -6.94 -4.76
N GLY A 12 11.15 -7.45 -4.38
CA GLY A 12 12.23 -6.67 -3.79
C GLY A 12 12.55 -7.10 -2.35
N ARG A 13 12.88 -6.13 -1.50
CA ARG A 13 13.26 -6.34 -0.09
C ARG A 13 12.19 -5.77 0.83
N TRP A 14 11.06 -6.47 0.87
CA TRP A 14 9.96 -6.15 1.77
C TRP A 14 10.15 -6.82 3.13
N ALA A 15 9.82 -6.08 4.19
CA ALA A 15 9.72 -6.60 5.53
C ALA A 15 8.25 -6.63 5.96
N TYR A 16 7.86 -7.75 6.57
CA TYR A 16 6.58 -7.88 7.26
C TYR A 16 6.73 -7.31 8.67
N HIS A 17 5.77 -6.47 9.07
CA HIS A 17 5.72 -5.84 10.37
C HIS A 17 4.39 -6.14 11.05
N LEU A 18 4.46 -6.34 12.36
CA LEU A 18 3.32 -6.41 13.25
C LEU A 18 3.41 -5.27 14.26
N ASP A 19 2.32 -4.52 14.41
CA ASP A 19 2.16 -3.62 15.55
C ASP A 19 1.30 -4.32 16.63
N PRO A 20 1.92 -4.80 17.72
CA PRO A 20 1.20 -5.52 18.77
C PRO A 20 0.26 -4.63 19.58
N LEU A 21 0.34 -3.32 19.44
CA LEU A 21 -0.54 -2.36 20.12
C LEU A 21 -1.80 -2.05 19.30
N ILE A 22 -1.83 -2.42 18.02
CA ILE A 22 -2.99 -2.28 17.15
C ILE A 22 -3.73 -3.62 17.12
N THR A 23 -5.03 -3.61 17.45
CA THR A 23 -5.87 -4.83 17.51
C THR A 23 -6.85 -4.96 16.36
N ASN A 24 -6.85 -4.01 15.42
CA ASN A 24 -7.71 -4.03 14.25
C ASN A 24 -7.00 -4.69 13.05
N LYS A 25 -7.67 -4.72 11.88
CA LYS A 25 -7.15 -5.31 10.63
C LYS A 25 -5.84 -4.69 10.10
N PHE A 26 -5.34 -3.62 10.72
CA PHE A 26 -4.11 -2.92 10.37
C PHE A 26 -2.96 -3.25 11.32
N HIS A 27 -3.12 -4.27 12.17
CA HIS A 27 -2.05 -4.75 13.05
C HIS A 27 -0.85 -5.32 12.30
N SER A 28 -0.95 -5.50 10.98
CA SER A 28 0.13 -5.99 10.12
C SER A 28 0.25 -5.14 8.86
N PHE A 29 1.48 -4.98 8.38
CA PHE A 29 1.78 -4.27 7.14
C PHE A 29 3.11 -4.75 6.54
N HIS A 30 3.28 -4.50 5.24
CA HIS A 30 4.53 -4.72 4.53
C HIS A 30 5.18 -3.36 4.21
N GLY A 31 6.48 -3.23 4.48
CA GLY A 31 7.24 -1.99 4.25
C GLY A 31 8.58 -2.25 3.57
N THR A 32 9.06 -1.26 2.82
CA THR A 32 10.41 -1.23 2.22
C THR A 32 10.94 0.21 2.20
N ASN A 33 12.26 0.34 2.27
CA ASN A 33 12.99 1.59 2.09
C ASN A 33 13.94 1.54 0.87
N HIS A 34 13.75 0.55 -0.02
CA HIS A 34 14.55 0.37 -1.22
C HIS A 34 13.81 0.88 -2.47
N SER A 35 14.42 1.82 -3.20
CA SER A 35 13.86 2.32 -4.45
C SER A 35 13.76 1.22 -5.51
N GLY A 36 12.60 1.11 -6.17
CA GLY A 36 12.34 0.11 -7.21
C GLY A 36 11.63 -1.15 -6.72
N ASP A 37 11.51 -1.35 -5.41
CA ASP A 37 10.65 -2.37 -4.84
C ASP A 37 9.17 -2.05 -5.14
N PHE A 38 8.35 -3.08 -5.39
CA PHE A 38 6.93 -2.89 -5.69
C PHE A 38 6.07 -4.04 -5.18
N ALA A 39 4.78 -3.75 -4.99
CA ALA A 39 3.73 -4.71 -4.69
C ALA A 39 2.74 -4.76 -5.87
N SER A 40 2.24 -5.95 -6.21
CA SER A 40 1.31 -6.15 -7.33
C SER A 40 0.16 -7.08 -6.94
N LEU A 41 -1.04 -6.71 -7.36
CA LEU A 41 -2.26 -7.47 -7.14
C LEU A 41 -3.13 -7.39 -8.40
N ASN A 42 -3.57 -8.54 -8.90
CA ASN A 42 -4.67 -8.60 -9.86
C ASN A 42 -5.97 -8.80 -9.06
N PHE A 43 -6.96 -7.95 -9.31
CA PHE A 43 -8.24 -8.05 -8.64
C PHE A 43 -9.40 -8.01 -9.64
N THR A 44 -10.54 -8.58 -9.23
CA THR A 44 -11.82 -8.41 -9.92
C THR A 44 -12.77 -7.70 -8.98
N GLY A 45 -13.13 -6.47 -9.33
CA GLY A 45 -13.99 -5.63 -8.51
C GLY A 45 -14.16 -4.25 -9.14
N THR A 46 -15.05 -3.45 -8.56
CA THR A 46 -15.30 -2.08 -9.00
C THR A 46 -14.52 -1.07 -8.17
N SER A 47 -13.76 -1.47 -7.16
CA SER A 47 -12.96 -0.52 -6.40
C SER A 47 -11.76 -1.17 -5.73
N VAL A 48 -10.75 -0.35 -5.50
CA VAL A 48 -9.54 -0.70 -4.76
C VAL A 48 -9.12 0.48 -3.89
N ASP A 49 -8.83 0.17 -2.63
CA ASP A 49 -8.28 1.12 -1.65
C ASP A 49 -6.96 0.56 -1.14
N VAL A 50 -5.93 1.38 -1.12
CA VAL A 50 -4.61 1.06 -0.58
C VAL A 50 -4.38 1.93 0.64
N PHE A 51 -4.17 1.27 1.78
CA PHE A 51 -3.82 1.91 3.04
C PHE A 51 -2.35 1.66 3.34
N GLY A 52 -1.70 2.66 3.94
CA GLY A 52 -0.34 2.52 4.44
C GLY A 52 -0.02 3.58 5.48
N ILE A 53 1.24 3.61 5.88
CA ILE A 53 1.77 4.55 6.86
C ILE A 53 2.38 5.73 6.11
N GLY A 54 1.94 6.95 6.41
CA GLY A 54 2.59 8.17 5.95
C GLY A 54 3.68 8.58 6.94
N GLY A 55 4.68 9.33 6.50
CA GLY A 55 5.68 9.85 7.43
C GLY A 55 6.69 10.77 6.77
N PRO A 56 7.33 11.67 7.53
CA PRO A 56 8.26 12.66 6.99
C PRO A 56 9.48 12.04 6.27
N HIS A 57 9.76 10.76 6.53
CA HIS A 57 10.88 10.02 5.95
C HIS A 57 10.48 9.12 4.76
N ASN A 58 9.21 9.08 4.40
CA ASN A 58 8.74 8.28 3.27
C ASN A 58 9.08 8.95 1.94
N GLY A 59 9.29 8.15 0.91
CA GLY A 59 9.51 8.63 -0.45
C GLY A 59 8.21 8.78 -1.25
N GLN A 60 8.34 9.33 -2.46
CA GLN A 60 7.28 9.25 -3.46
C GLN A 60 7.10 7.80 -3.91
N TYR A 61 5.86 7.47 -4.30
CA TYR A 61 5.52 6.16 -4.86
C TYR A 61 4.63 6.32 -6.09
N ASN A 62 4.64 5.31 -6.95
CA ASN A 62 3.79 5.24 -8.13
C ASN A 62 2.72 4.17 -7.95
N VAL A 63 1.51 4.47 -8.41
CA VAL A 63 0.44 3.49 -8.55
C VAL A 63 0.13 3.34 -10.03
N THR A 64 0.27 2.12 -10.54
CA THR A 64 -0.14 1.74 -11.89
C THR A 64 -1.38 0.88 -11.80
N LEU A 65 -2.50 1.38 -12.33
CA LEU A 65 -3.77 0.66 -12.41
C LEU A 65 -4.24 0.64 -13.88
N ASP A 66 -4.49 -0.55 -14.42
CA ASP A 66 -4.93 -0.74 -15.81
C ASP A 66 -4.05 -0.01 -16.85
N GLY A 67 -2.74 0.02 -16.60
CA GLY A 67 -1.74 0.67 -17.44
C GLY A 67 -1.62 2.20 -17.25
N GLN A 68 -2.47 2.82 -16.44
CA GLN A 68 -2.37 4.24 -16.09
C GLN A 68 -1.54 4.41 -14.82
N THR A 69 -0.53 5.28 -14.87
CA THR A 69 0.37 5.53 -13.73
C THR A 69 0.14 6.90 -13.13
N SER A 70 0.08 6.96 -11.80
CA SER A 70 -0.01 8.18 -11.01
C SER A 70 1.08 8.19 -9.95
N THR A 71 1.67 9.36 -9.70
CA THR A 71 2.70 9.56 -8.67
C THR A 71 2.07 10.24 -7.46
N HIS A 72 2.40 9.74 -6.28
CA HIS A 72 1.87 10.20 -5.01
C HIS A 72 3.01 10.43 -4.01
N ASP A 73 2.78 11.32 -3.06
CA ASP A 73 3.75 11.62 -2.00
C ASP A 73 3.45 10.78 -0.76
N GLY A 74 4.45 10.04 -0.27
CA GLY A 74 4.37 9.28 0.97
C GLY A 74 4.60 10.15 2.22
N GLN A 75 5.06 11.40 2.06
CA GLN A 75 5.35 12.35 3.14
C GLN A 75 4.09 12.96 3.76
N ILE A 76 3.11 12.13 4.08
CA ILE A 76 1.86 12.54 4.71
C ILE A 76 2.02 12.35 6.23
N ALA A 77 1.75 13.38 7.02
CA ALA A 77 1.86 13.35 8.48
C ALA A 77 0.70 12.57 9.13
N ALA A 78 0.62 11.26 8.88
CA ALA A 78 -0.41 10.39 9.43
C ALA A 78 0.15 8.97 9.65
N GLU A 79 -0.08 8.41 10.83
CA GLU A 79 0.28 7.02 11.14
C GLU A 79 -0.37 6.04 10.17
N GLN A 80 -1.63 6.29 9.78
CA GLN A 80 -2.30 5.53 8.74
C GLN A 80 -3.09 6.47 7.83
N VAL A 81 -2.94 6.29 6.52
CA VAL A 81 -3.63 7.10 5.52
C VAL A 81 -4.07 6.25 4.33
N LEU A 82 -5.19 6.66 3.73
CA LEU A 82 -5.58 6.19 2.40
C LEU A 82 -4.57 6.75 1.39
N LEU A 83 -3.66 5.90 0.95
CA LEU A 83 -2.62 6.26 -0.01
C LEU A 83 -3.21 6.36 -1.42
N PHE A 84 -4.11 5.44 -1.75
CA PHE A 84 -4.75 5.41 -3.05
C PHE A 84 -6.17 4.87 -2.94
N SER A 85 -7.08 5.45 -3.71
CA SER A 85 -8.41 4.90 -3.94
C SER A 85 -8.80 5.10 -5.38
N GLN A 86 -9.31 4.03 -5.99
CA GLN A 86 -10.03 4.10 -7.25
C GLN A 86 -11.39 3.45 -7.05
N GLN A 87 -12.44 4.19 -7.37
CA GLN A 87 -13.79 3.65 -7.53
C GLN A 87 -14.11 3.62 -9.03
N GLY A 88 -14.70 2.53 -9.48
CA GLY A 88 -15.28 2.34 -10.81
C GLY A 88 -16.65 2.99 -10.84
N GLY A 89 -16.91 3.76 -11.90
CA GLY A 89 -18.21 4.35 -12.17
C GLY A 89 -19.25 3.34 -12.63
#